data_AF-A0ABD1A759-F1
#
_entry.id   AF-A0ABD1A759-F1
#
_cell.length_a   1.000
_cell.length_b   1.000
_cell.length_c   1.000
_cell.angle_alpha   90.00
_cell.angle_beta   90.00
_cell.angle_gamma   90.00
#
_symmetry.space_group_name_H-M   'P 1'
#
loop_
_entity.id
_entity.type
_entity.pdbx_description
1 polymer ?
#
loop_
_entity_poly.entity_id
_entity_poly.type
_entity_poly.pdbx_seq_one_letter_code
_entity_poly.pdbx_strand_id
1 'polypeptide(L)'
;MDNGDLVSSSSSAMKKKQKLEDSVDDGVDSSSLEEEKCRYRSMAKVAIAYGINPSVENSTITEMVHIVCPDFRLDTSKLKSAVLEMHEDGNEKVKKMLKDAHGRFNTVL
;
A
#
# COMPACT_ATOMS: atom_id res chain seq x y z
N MET A 1 7.84 -53.40 -0.71
CA MET A 1 8.43 -52.95 0.57
C MET A 1 9.80 -52.39 0.21
N ASP A 2 9.85 -51.06 0.10
CA ASP A 2 11.04 -50.29 -0.26
C ASP A 2 11.57 -49.67 1.04
N ASN A 3 12.84 -49.95 1.35
CA ASN A 3 13.52 -49.53 2.58
C ASN A 3 14.41 -48.33 2.25
N GLY A 4 13.95 -47.13 2.57
CA GLY A 4 14.72 -45.88 2.46
C GLY A 4 15.28 -45.46 3.81
N ASP A 5 16.57 -45.74 3.99
CA ASP A 5 17.42 -45.40 5.14
C ASP A 5 17.71 -43.88 5.16
N LEU A 6 17.39 -43.18 6.25
CA LEU A 6 17.77 -41.77 6.44
C LEU A 6 18.89 -41.69 7.48
N VAL A 7 20.11 -41.61 6.95
CA VAL A 7 21.35 -41.48 7.70
C VAL A 7 21.40 -40.14 8.46
N SER A 8 21.79 -40.24 9.72
CA SER A 8 22.06 -39.15 10.66
C SER A 8 23.50 -38.65 10.53
N SER A 9 23.73 -37.34 10.57
CA SER A 9 24.97 -36.64 10.98
C SER A 9 24.73 -35.12 10.86
N SER A 10 24.81 -34.20 11.85
CA SER A 10 25.64 -33.96 13.05
C SER A 10 26.69 -32.85 12.84
N SER A 11 26.64 -31.83 13.72
CA SER A 11 27.67 -30.81 14.05
C SER A 11 27.94 -29.70 13.00
N SER A 12 28.35 -28.46 13.29
CA SER A 12 28.63 -27.64 14.49
C SER A 12 29.00 -26.22 14.02
N ALA A 13 28.67 -25.15 14.76
CA ALA A 13 29.49 -23.91 14.75
C ALA A 13 29.17 -23.04 15.97
N MET A 14 30.22 -22.69 16.71
CA MET A 14 30.18 -22.02 18.02
C MET A 14 30.02 -20.49 17.91
N LYS A 15 29.22 -19.94 18.84
CA LYS A 15 29.50 -18.79 19.71
C LYS A 15 30.23 -17.56 19.11
N LYS A 16 29.49 -16.45 19.02
CA LYS A 16 30.02 -15.11 19.32
C LYS A 16 28.98 -14.27 20.05
N LYS A 17 29.24 -13.97 21.32
CA LYS A 17 28.55 -12.91 22.06
C LYS A 17 29.17 -11.59 21.62
N GLN A 18 28.36 -10.64 21.17
CA GLN A 18 28.67 -9.22 21.31
C GLN A 18 27.39 -8.52 21.77
N LYS A 19 27.47 -7.94 22.97
CA LYS A 19 26.55 -6.91 23.45
C LYS A 19 26.59 -5.76 22.46
N LEU A 20 25.45 -5.31 21.97
CA LEU A 20 25.20 -3.92 21.57
C LEU A 20 23.73 -3.64 21.92
N GLU A 21 23.49 -3.18 23.15
CA GLU A 21 23.07 -1.81 23.49
C GLU A 21 21.64 -1.53 23.02
N ASP A 22 20.79 -1.44 24.03
CA ASP A 22 19.41 -0.97 24.04
C ASP A 22 19.25 0.30 23.18
N SER A 23 18.87 0.12 21.91
CA SER A 23 18.17 1.16 21.17
C SER A 23 16.72 0.73 21.15
N VAL A 24 15.92 1.46 21.93
CA VAL A 24 14.48 1.51 21.79
C VAL A 24 14.21 2.07 20.39
N ASP A 25 14.22 1.18 19.40
CA ASP A 25 13.62 1.41 18.11
C ASP A 25 12.12 1.55 18.42
N ASP A 26 11.62 2.79 18.34
CA ASP A 26 10.20 3.09 18.33
C ASP A 26 9.64 2.51 17.03
N GLY A 27 9.53 1.18 17.02
CA GLY A 27 9.09 0.34 15.92
C GLY A 27 7.61 0.55 15.70
N VAL A 28 7.26 1.72 15.13
CA VAL A 28 6.01 1.87 14.40
C VAL A 28 6.10 0.92 13.21
N ASP A 29 5.52 -0.26 13.42
CA ASP A 29 5.48 -1.38 12.49
C ASP A 29 5.18 -0.89 11.07
N SER A 30 6.17 -0.93 10.19
CA SER A 30 6.04 -0.46 8.80
C SER A 30 4.90 -1.19 8.06
N SER A 31 4.55 -2.41 8.52
CA SER A 31 3.39 -3.15 8.03
C SER A 31 2.07 -2.41 8.26
N SER A 32 1.90 -1.79 9.43
CA SER A 32 0.70 -1.02 9.78
C SER A 32 0.52 0.23 8.91
N LEU A 33 1.62 0.87 8.51
CA LEU A 33 1.58 2.08 7.68
C LEU A 33 1.18 1.76 6.23
N GLU A 34 1.73 0.69 5.66
CA GLU A 34 1.36 0.24 4.32
C GLU A 34 -0.09 -0.26 4.26
N GLU A 35 -0.57 -0.94 5.30
CA GLU A 35 -1.97 -1.36 5.41
C GLU A 35 -2.93 -0.16 5.49
N GLU A 36 -2.59 0.87 6.29
CA GLU A 36 -3.34 2.12 6.32
C GLU A 36 -3.40 2.78 4.94
N LYS A 37 -2.26 2.92 4.26
CA LYS A 37 -2.18 3.49 2.91
C LYS A 37 -3.05 2.73 1.92
N CYS A 38 -3.02 1.40 1.97
CA CYS A 38 -3.85 0.53 1.11
C CYS A 38 -5.34 0.74 1.34
N ARG A 39 -5.77 0.91 2.60
CA ARG A 39 -7.15 1.24 2.95
C ARG A 39 -7.59 2.57 2.36
N TYR A 40 -6.81 3.64 2.57
CA TYR A 40 -7.13 4.96 2.02
C TYR A 40 -7.18 4.96 0.49
N ARG A 41 -6.27 4.23 -0.17
CA ARG A 41 -6.31 4.09 -1.64
C ARG A 41 -7.57 3.37 -2.12
N SER A 42 -8.05 2.37 -1.39
CA SER A 42 -9.29 1.66 -1.71
C SER A 42 -10.51 2.56 -1.54
N MET A 43 -10.53 3.37 -0.48
CA MET A 43 -11.58 4.36 -0.26
C MET A 43 -11.56 5.48 -1.30
N ALA A 44 -10.38 5.93 -1.73
CA ALA A 44 -10.24 6.91 -2.80
C ALA A 44 -10.84 6.42 -4.12
N LYS A 45 -10.66 5.14 -4.47
CA LYS A 45 -11.33 4.54 -5.65
C LYS A 45 -12.85 4.66 -5.57
N VAL A 46 -13.43 4.35 -4.41
CA VAL A 46 -14.87 4.48 -4.18
C VAL A 46 -15.29 5.94 -4.29
N ALA A 47 -14.59 6.86 -3.63
CA ALA A 47 -14.88 8.28 -3.68
C ALA A 47 -14.89 8.81 -5.11
N ILE A 48 -13.87 8.48 -5.91
CA ILE A 48 -13.78 8.87 -7.32
C ILE A 48 -14.93 8.27 -8.14
N ALA A 49 -15.21 6.97 -7.96
CA ALA A 49 -16.26 6.27 -8.73
C ALA A 49 -17.66 6.84 -8.50
N TYR A 50 -17.94 7.31 -7.28
CA TYR A 50 -19.23 7.90 -6.90
C TYR A 50 -19.24 9.43 -6.95
N GLY A 51 -18.15 10.08 -7.40
CA GLY A 51 -18.06 11.54 -7.46
C GLY A 51 -18.11 12.24 -6.10
N ILE A 52 -17.67 11.57 -5.04
CA ILE A 52 -17.66 12.08 -3.68
C ILE A 52 -16.48 13.04 -3.49
N ASN A 53 -16.75 14.24 -2.96
CA ASN A 53 -15.71 15.20 -2.61
C ASN A 53 -15.30 15.06 -1.13
N PRO A 54 -14.09 14.54 -0.83
CA PRO A 54 -13.63 14.36 0.55
C PRO A 54 -13.25 15.68 1.25
N SER A 55 -13.23 16.81 0.54
CA SER A 55 -12.93 18.13 1.13
C SER A 55 -14.15 18.81 1.75
N VAL A 56 -15.35 18.25 1.57
CA VAL A 56 -16.58 18.80 2.14
C VAL A 56 -16.91 18.04 3.42
N GLU A 57 -17.02 18.77 4.52
CA GLU A 57 -17.38 18.26 5.85
C GLU A 57 -18.88 17.97 5.93
N ASN A 58 -19.36 17.04 5.11
CA ASN A 58 -20.72 16.47 5.16
C ASN A 58 -20.79 15.22 4.28
N SER A 59 -19.80 14.35 4.44
CA SER A 59 -19.60 13.26 3.51
C SER A 59 -20.32 12.02 4.02
N THR A 60 -21.37 11.62 3.29
CA THR A 60 -21.98 10.29 3.35
C THR A 60 -20.93 9.18 3.42
N ILE A 61 -19.71 9.42 2.93
CA ILE A 61 -18.58 8.50 3.02
C ILE A 61 -18.13 8.20 4.45
N THR A 62 -18.19 9.16 5.39
CA THR A 62 -17.82 8.92 6.79
C THR A 62 -18.82 7.99 7.46
N GLU A 63 -20.12 8.21 7.22
CA GLU A 63 -21.19 7.32 7.70
C GLU A 63 -21.10 5.93 7.06
N MET A 64 -20.93 5.86 5.73
CA MET A 64 -20.77 4.60 5.00
C MET A 64 -19.59 3.78 5.54
N VAL A 65 -18.47 4.45 5.81
CA VAL A 65 -17.27 3.81 6.34
C VAL A 65 -17.49 3.32 7.75
N HIS A 66 -18.15 4.12 8.59
CA HIS A 66 -18.47 3.71 9.95
C HIS A 66 -19.44 2.50 9.99
N ILE A 67 -20.39 2.42 9.05
CA ILE A 67 -21.30 1.26 8.91
C ILE A 67 -20.52 -0.02 8.56
N VAL A 68 -19.56 0.07 7.63
CA VAL A 68 -18.80 -1.09 7.14
C VAL A 68 -17.64 -1.45 8.06
N CYS A 69 -17.05 -0.47 8.74
CA CYS A 69 -15.87 -0.62 9.59
C CYS A 69 -15.96 0.34 10.79
N PRO A 70 -16.71 -0.03 11.86
CA PRO A 70 -17.00 0.87 12.97
C PRO A 70 -15.76 1.30 13.77
N ASP A 71 -14.75 0.43 13.85
CA ASP A 71 -13.50 0.69 14.55
C ASP A 71 -12.55 1.61 13.77
N PHE A 72 -12.82 1.82 12.49
CA PHE A 72 -12.01 2.69 11.64
C PHE A 72 -12.53 4.13 11.69
N ARG A 73 -11.70 5.02 12.22
CA ARG A 73 -11.94 6.47 12.13
C ARG A 73 -11.37 7.00 10.84
N LEU A 74 -12.26 7.44 9.95
CA LEU A 74 -11.90 8.08 8.71
C LEU A 74 -11.22 9.43 8.96
N ASP A 75 -9.98 9.57 8.50
CA ASP A 75 -9.31 10.85 8.35
C ASP A 75 -9.55 11.39 6.93
N THR A 76 -10.36 12.43 6.82
CA THR A 76 -10.70 13.05 5.54
C THR A 76 -9.49 13.68 4.84
N SER A 77 -8.46 14.09 5.59
CA SER A 77 -7.23 14.65 5.02
C SER A 77 -6.40 13.56 4.33
N LYS A 78 -6.27 12.39 4.95
CA LYS A 78 -5.61 11.21 4.34
C LYS A 78 -6.37 10.72 3.12
N LEU A 79 -7.70 10.68 3.19
CA LEU A 79 -8.53 10.35 2.04
C LEU A 79 -8.37 11.36 0.89
N LYS A 80 -8.36 12.65 1.20
CA LYS A 80 -8.11 13.71 0.21
C LYS A 80 -6.73 13.54 -0.44
N SER A 81 -5.69 13.27 0.34
CA SER A 81 -4.34 13.00 -0.18
C SER A 81 -4.35 11.81 -1.14
N ALA A 82 -4.97 10.69 -0.75
CA ALA A 82 -5.06 9.50 -1.58
C ALA A 82 -5.82 9.74 -2.90
N VAL A 83 -6.88 10.56 -2.87
CA VAL A 83 -7.62 10.96 -4.09
C VAL A 83 -6.74 11.79 -5.03
N LEU A 84 -5.97 12.75 -4.48
CA LEU A 84 -5.05 13.59 -5.27
C LEU A 84 -3.91 12.77 -5.87
N GLU A 85 -3.26 11.90 -5.08
CA GLU A 85 -2.21 10.99 -5.56
C GLU A 85 -2.72 10.11 -6.71
N MET A 86 -3.92 9.54 -6.59
CA MET A 86 -4.51 8.74 -7.65
C MET A 86 -4.78 9.53 -8.93
N HIS A 87 -5.17 10.80 -8.80
CA HIS A 87 -5.37 11.69 -9.94
C HIS A 87 -4.04 12.01 -10.64
N GLU A 88 -2.98 12.28 -9.87
CA GLU A 88 -1.63 12.50 -10.39
C GLU A 88 -1.07 11.24 -11.10
N ASP A 89 -1.18 10.06 -10.48
CA ASP A 89 -0.83 8.76 -11.07
C ASP A 89 -1.55 8.55 -12.42
N GLY A 90 -2.85 8.86 -12.45
CA GLY A 90 -3.69 8.77 -13.65
C GLY A 90 -3.21 9.68 -14.76
N ASN A 91 -2.91 10.94 -14.43
CA ASN A 91 -2.42 11.94 -15.37
C ASN A 91 -1.04 11.57 -15.93
N GLU A 92 -0.13 11.08 -15.09
CA GLU A 92 1.18 10.62 -15.54
C GLU A 92 1.05 9.42 -16.49
N LYS A 93 0.17 8.47 -16.17
CA LYS A 93 -0.10 7.32 -17.03
C LYS A 93 -0.64 7.73 -18.40
N VAL A 94 -1.60 8.65 -18.44
CA VAL A 94 -2.14 9.19 -19.70
C VAL A 94 -1.06 9.92 -20.50
N LYS A 95 -0.25 10.76 -19.84
CA LYS A 95 0.87 11.47 -20.47
C LYS A 95 1.88 10.51 -21.09
N LYS A 96 2.22 9.43 -20.39
CA LYS A 96 3.10 8.38 -20.91
C LYS A 96 2.49 7.69 -22.13
N MET A 97 1.23 7.30 -22.06
CA MET A 97 0.52 6.65 -23.19
C MET A 97 0.50 7.54 -24.44
N LEU A 98 0.31 8.86 -24.27
CA LEU A 98 0.36 9.82 -25.39
C LEU A 98 1.74 9.89 -26.03
N LYS A 99 2.80 9.97 -25.22
CA LYS A 99 4.19 9.98 -25.70
C LYS A 99 4.53 8.69 -26.46
N ASP A 100 4.16 7.54 -25.88
CA ASP A 100 4.40 6.23 -26.48
C ASP A 100 3.64 6.08 -27.80
N ALA A 101 2.39 6.57 -27.87
CA ALA A 101 1.62 6.58 -29.11
C ALA A 101 2.29 7.44 -30.19
N HIS A 102 2.74 8.66 -29.84
CA HIS A 102 3.41 9.55 -30.79
C HIS A 102 4.73 8.97 -31.32
N GLY A 103 5.53 8.33 -30.46
CA GLY A 103 6.76 7.64 -30.88
C GLY A 103 6.54 6.49 -31.85
N ARG A 104 5.43 5.74 -31.69
CA ARG A 104 5.02 4.69 -32.62
C ARG A 104 4.56 5.23 -33.98
N PHE A 105 3.93 6.40 -34.04
CA PHE A 105 3.53 6.99 -35.33
C PHE A 105 4.73 7.52 -36.13
N ASN A 106 5.79 8.00 -35.46
CA ASN A 106 6.96 8.56 -36.12
C ASN A 106 8.00 7.51 -36.59
N THR A 107 7.83 6.24 -36.24
CA THR A 107 8.75 5.14 -36.61
C THR A 107 8.25 4.29 -37.78
N VAL A 108 7.09 4.64 -38.37
CA VAL A 108 6.44 3.88 -39.46
C VAL A 108 6.42 4.68 -40.80
N LEU A 109 7.17 5.78 -40.88
CA LEU A 109 7.45 6.53 -42.10
C LEU A 109 8.95 6.49 -42.41
#